data_AF-C0J6H5-F1
#
_entry.id   AF-C0J6H5-F1
#
_cell.length_a   1.000
_cell.length_b   1.000
_cell.length_c   1.000
_cell.angle_alpha   90.00
_cell.angle_beta   90.00
_cell.angle_gamma   90.00
#
_symmetry.space_group_name_H-M   'P 1'
#
loop_
_entity.id
_entity.type
_entity.pdbx_description
1 polymer ?
#
loop_
_entity_poly.entity_id
_entity_poly.type
_entity_poly.pdbx_seq_one_letter_code
_entity_poly.pdbx_strand_id
1 'polypeptide(L)'
;EGHGTGTKAGDAVESKAIHDAFFPDSADGQNPFQPLYVGSVKTIIGHTEGTAGLAGVLRASLAIQNGTIPPNLHFKTLNPEIQPYYGNLQIATEATPWPSLHGSVRRASVNSFGFGGANSHVILEGYPPPSYQERKHCRRTHKSSISAASSNSSSSDTSHSLSASSTSMVTPASSVTLLRNLTSTDNTITTNVLPFLLSASSEKTLRRLVQHYIDYVGQHPHVDVASLAWTLFKNRSAFPVRLAVPASTAEALIAALEGILSQQVGDPKSSITRTTAQPRRLVGIFTGQGAQW
;
A
#
# COMPACT_ATOMS: atom_id res chain seq x y z
N GLU A 1 -20.04 -12.15 -6.66
CA GLU A 1 -19.60 -11.92 -8.04
C GLU A 1 -19.85 -13.20 -8.84
N GLY A 2 -20.97 -13.26 -9.56
CA GLY A 2 -21.34 -14.38 -10.42
C GLY A 2 -20.52 -14.38 -11.72
N HIS A 3 -20.54 -15.51 -12.41
CA HIS A 3 -20.06 -15.61 -13.78
C HIS A 3 -20.93 -14.73 -14.68
N GLY A 4 -22.25 -14.77 -14.54
CA GLY A 4 -23.23 -13.78 -15.01
C GLY A 4 -22.91 -13.18 -16.37
N THR A 5 -23.04 -14.00 -17.41
CA THR A 5 -22.73 -13.62 -18.80
C THR A 5 -23.91 -12.99 -19.53
N GLY A 6 -25.08 -12.94 -18.91
CA GLY A 6 -26.29 -12.41 -19.54
C GLY A 6 -26.96 -13.44 -20.46
N THR A 7 -26.57 -14.72 -20.40
CA THR A 7 -27.20 -15.77 -21.18
C THR A 7 -28.45 -16.25 -20.46
N LYS A 8 -29.57 -16.40 -21.19
CA LYS A 8 -30.86 -16.78 -20.60
C LYS A 8 -30.75 -18.05 -19.75
N ALA A 9 -30.19 -19.12 -20.32
CA ALA A 9 -30.04 -20.39 -19.64
C ALA A 9 -28.91 -20.37 -18.59
N GLY A 10 -27.76 -19.75 -18.89
CA GLY A 10 -26.60 -19.76 -18.00
C GLY A 10 -26.85 -19.01 -16.70
N ASP A 11 -27.49 -17.83 -16.77
CA ASP A 11 -27.79 -17.03 -15.57
C ASP A 11 -28.82 -17.74 -14.67
N ALA A 12 -29.79 -18.46 -15.26
CA ALA A 12 -30.76 -19.26 -14.50
C ALA A 12 -30.10 -20.45 -13.80
N VAL A 13 -29.25 -21.20 -14.51
CA VAL A 13 -28.48 -22.33 -13.96
C VAL A 13 -27.54 -21.85 -12.84
N GLU A 14 -26.84 -20.74 -13.05
CA GLU A 14 -25.97 -20.18 -12.02
C GLU A 14 -26.76 -19.72 -10.80
N SER A 15 -27.88 -19.01 -10.99
CA SER A 15 -28.72 -18.55 -9.86
C SER A 15 -29.25 -19.71 -9.05
N LYS A 16 -29.72 -20.78 -9.70
CA LYS A 16 -30.12 -22.01 -9.02
C LYS A 16 -28.95 -22.62 -8.23
N ALA A 17 -27.78 -22.74 -8.84
CA ALA A 17 -26.62 -23.34 -8.17
C ALA A 17 -26.16 -22.52 -6.94
N ILE A 18 -26.20 -21.19 -7.02
CA ILE A 18 -25.93 -20.31 -5.88
C ILE A 18 -26.99 -20.52 -4.80
N HIS A 19 -28.27 -20.56 -5.17
CA HIS A 19 -29.35 -20.79 -4.22
C HIS A 19 -29.19 -22.13 -3.49
N ASP A 20 -29.03 -23.23 -4.22
CA ASP A 20 -28.92 -24.56 -3.63
C ASP A 20 -27.69 -24.70 -2.72
N ALA A 21 -26.59 -24.01 -3.03
CA ALA A 21 -25.36 -24.05 -2.23
C ALA A 21 -25.43 -23.23 -0.94
N PHE A 22 -26.01 -22.02 -0.99
CA PHE A 22 -26.04 -21.10 0.16
C PHE A 22 -27.32 -21.19 0.98
N PHE A 23 -28.39 -21.75 0.41
CA PHE A 23 -29.73 -21.81 1.00
C PHE A 23 -30.34 -23.22 0.87
N PRO A 24 -29.63 -24.30 1.24
CA PRO A 24 -30.11 -25.69 1.04
C PRO A 24 -31.38 -25.99 1.86
N ASP A 25 -31.52 -25.38 3.04
CA ASP A 25 -32.62 -25.64 3.99
C ASP A 25 -33.74 -24.59 3.92
N SER A 26 -33.68 -23.63 2.98
CA SER A 26 -34.66 -22.54 2.87
C SER A 26 -36.02 -22.97 2.31
N ALA A 27 -36.29 -24.28 2.20
CA ALA A 27 -37.55 -24.84 1.73
C ALA A 27 -38.77 -24.40 2.55
N ASP A 28 -38.57 -24.00 3.82
CA ASP A 28 -39.63 -23.60 4.74
C ASP A 28 -39.97 -22.09 4.70
N GLY A 29 -39.42 -21.34 3.73
CA GLY A 29 -39.76 -19.92 3.51
C GLY A 29 -39.28 -18.95 4.60
N GLN A 30 -38.60 -19.45 5.63
CA GLN A 30 -37.97 -18.66 6.69
C GLN A 30 -36.47 -18.60 6.41
N ASN A 31 -35.99 -17.53 5.78
CA ASN A 31 -34.55 -17.26 5.70
C ASN A 31 -34.13 -16.44 6.92
N PRO A 32 -33.36 -17.01 7.88
CA PRO A 32 -32.88 -16.25 9.03
C PRO A 32 -31.77 -15.26 8.66
N PHE A 33 -31.25 -15.30 7.42
CA PHE A 33 -30.17 -14.47 6.94
C PHE A 33 -30.66 -13.37 5.99
N GLN A 34 -29.88 -12.29 5.91
CA GLN A 34 -30.05 -11.28 4.88
C GLN A 34 -29.82 -11.88 3.48
N PRO A 35 -30.48 -11.36 2.43
CA PRO A 35 -30.31 -11.88 1.09
C PRO A 35 -28.85 -11.80 0.62
N LEU A 36 -28.43 -12.79 -0.16
CA LEU A 36 -27.12 -12.79 -0.80
C LEU A 36 -27.16 -11.88 -2.03
N TYR A 37 -26.30 -10.86 -2.05
CA TYR A 37 -26.16 -10.02 -3.22
C TYR A 37 -25.34 -10.72 -4.32
N VAL A 38 -25.93 -10.81 -5.51
CA VAL A 38 -25.31 -11.38 -6.71
C VAL A 38 -25.18 -10.29 -7.77
N GLY A 39 -24.02 -10.26 -8.43
CA GLY A 39 -23.72 -9.31 -9.49
C GLY A 39 -22.55 -9.79 -10.34
N SER A 40 -22.35 -9.17 -11.50
CA SER A 40 -21.29 -9.53 -12.47
C SER A 40 -20.65 -8.28 -13.04
N VAL A 41 -19.33 -8.15 -12.94
CA VAL A 41 -18.53 -7.06 -13.52
C VAL A 41 -18.71 -6.96 -15.03
N LYS A 42 -19.16 -8.04 -15.67
CA LYS A 42 -19.42 -8.10 -17.11
C LYS A 42 -20.52 -7.14 -17.54
N THR A 43 -21.44 -6.77 -16.64
CA THR A 43 -22.43 -5.73 -16.95
C THR A 43 -21.80 -4.34 -17.11
N ILE A 44 -20.59 -4.14 -16.56
CA ILE A 44 -19.91 -2.83 -16.52
C ILE A 44 -18.85 -2.75 -17.61
N ILE A 45 -18.00 -3.77 -17.75
CA ILE A 45 -16.83 -3.75 -18.65
C ILE A 45 -16.90 -4.79 -19.77
N GLY A 46 -18.01 -5.52 -19.89
CA GLY A 46 -18.15 -6.64 -20.82
C GLY A 46 -17.44 -7.92 -20.35
N HIS A 47 -17.58 -8.99 -21.12
CA HIS A 47 -16.92 -10.26 -20.84
C HIS A 47 -15.46 -10.23 -21.32
N THR A 48 -14.51 -10.07 -20.40
CA THR A 48 -13.07 -10.01 -20.72
C THR A 48 -12.42 -11.38 -20.93
N GLU A 49 -13.19 -12.34 -21.46
CA GLU A 49 -12.80 -13.74 -21.72
C GLU A 49 -11.90 -14.36 -20.64
N GLY A 50 -10.66 -14.74 -20.98
CA GLY A 50 -9.71 -15.38 -20.08
C GLY A 50 -9.38 -14.58 -18.80
N THR A 51 -9.64 -13.27 -18.79
CA THR A 51 -9.42 -12.39 -17.63
C THR A 51 -10.67 -12.19 -16.79
N ALA A 52 -11.84 -12.73 -17.21
CA ALA A 52 -13.12 -12.47 -16.55
C ALA A 52 -13.15 -12.84 -15.07
N GLY A 53 -12.48 -13.93 -14.68
CA GLY A 53 -12.34 -14.32 -13.27
C GLY A 53 -11.56 -13.29 -12.46
N LEU A 54 -10.42 -12.79 -12.98
CA LEU A 54 -9.61 -11.76 -12.31
C LEU A 54 -10.33 -10.41 -12.23
N ALA A 55 -11.07 -10.02 -13.27
CA ALA A 55 -11.92 -8.84 -13.20
C ALA A 55 -12.96 -8.94 -12.07
N GLY A 56 -13.56 -10.13 -11.89
CA GLY A 56 -14.45 -10.42 -10.78
C GLY A 56 -13.76 -10.34 -9.41
N VAL A 57 -12.55 -10.90 -9.29
CA VAL A 57 -11.72 -10.78 -8.07
C VAL A 57 -11.42 -9.32 -7.75
N LEU A 58 -11.07 -8.49 -8.73
CA LEU A 58 -10.83 -7.07 -8.52
C LEU A 58 -12.09 -6.33 -8.03
N ARG A 59 -13.24 -6.57 -8.67
CA ARG A 59 -14.52 -5.98 -8.23
C ARG A 59 -14.86 -6.39 -6.80
N ALA A 60 -14.76 -7.68 -6.48
CA ALA A 60 -15.04 -8.20 -5.15
C ALA A 60 -14.07 -7.67 -4.09
N SER A 61 -12.77 -7.62 -4.40
CA SER A 61 -11.74 -7.06 -3.50
C SER A 61 -12.01 -5.58 -3.20
N LEU A 62 -12.31 -4.77 -4.22
CA LEU A 62 -12.62 -3.36 -4.03
C LEU A 62 -13.95 -3.18 -3.27
N ALA A 63 -14.95 -4.02 -3.52
CA ALA A 63 -16.22 -3.98 -2.79
C ALA A 63 -16.03 -4.27 -1.30
N ILE A 64 -15.21 -5.28 -0.96
CA ILE A 64 -14.82 -5.63 0.41
C ILE A 64 -14.06 -4.47 1.07
N GLN A 65 -13.04 -3.93 0.38
CA GLN A 65 -12.19 -2.86 0.90
C GLN A 65 -13.00 -1.61 1.21
N ASN A 66 -13.90 -1.22 0.32
CA ASN A 66 -14.70 0.00 0.46
C ASN A 66 -15.98 -0.22 1.28
N GLY A 67 -16.38 -1.47 1.53
CA GLY A 67 -17.62 -1.77 2.26
C GLY A 67 -18.87 -1.38 1.49
N THR A 68 -18.84 -1.48 0.15
CA THR A 68 -19.94 -1.11 -0.73
C THR A 68 -20.05 -2.14 -1.86
N ILE A 69 -21.25 -2.64 -2.09
CA ILE A 69 -21.61 -3.53 -3.20
C ILE A 69 -21.87 -2.67 -4.44
N PRO A 70 -21.07 -2.80 -5.51
CA PRO A 70 -21.26 -1.99 -6.72
C PRO A 70 -22.54 -2.41 -7.47
N PRO A 71 -23.18 -1.49 -8.20
CA PRO A 71 -24.39 -1.78 -8.98
C PRO A 71 -24.11 -2.73 -10.15
N ASN A 72 -25.15 -3.44 -10.59
CA ASN A 72 -25.20 -4.16 -11.85
C ASN A 72 -25.94 -3.32 -12.86
N LEU A 73 -25.29 -3.03 -13.99
CA LEU A 73 -25.90 -2.26 -15.05
C LEU A 73 -26.88 -3.13 -15.84
N HIS A 74 -27.82 -2.49 -16.52
CA HIS A 74 -28.77 -3.12 -17.44
C HIS A 74 -29.79 -4.09 -16.81
N PHE A 75 -29.80 -4.25 -15.48
CA PHE A 75 -30.84 -5.00 -14.79
C PHE A 75 -32.12 -4.16 -14.64
N LYS A 76 -33.10 -4.42 -15.52
CA LYS A 76 -34.41 -3.73 -15.52
C LYS A 76 -35.58 -4.65 -15.18
N THR A 77 -35.54 -5.87 -15.70
CA THR A 77 -36.60 -6.87 -15.53
C THR A 77 -35.96 -8.19 -15.14
N LEU A 78 -36.45 -8.80 -14.06
CA LEU A 78 -35.97 -10.09 -13.60
C LEU A 78 -36.33 -11.19 -14.62
N ASN A 79 -35.38 -12.09 -14.91
CA ASN A 79 -35.66 -13.29 -15.69
C ASN A 79 -36.66 -14.17 -14.91
N PRO A 80 -37.82 -14.55 -15.47
CA PRO A 80 -38.79 -15.43 -14.80
C PRO A 80 -38.19 -16.75 -14.29
N GLU A 81 -37.17 -17.29 -14.95
CA GLU A 81 -36.50 -18.52 -14.52
C GLU A 81 -35.67 -18.34 -13.23
N ILE A 82 -35.35 -17.10 -12.85
CA ILE A 82 -34.61 -16.76 -11.63
C ILE A 82 -35.57 -16.40 -10.48
N GLN A 83 -36.84 -16.08 -10.79
CA GLN A 83 -37.84 -15.65 -9.81
C GLN A 83 -37.97 -16.59 -8.59
N PRO A 84 -37.91 -17.94 -8.72
CA PRO A 84 -37.98 -18.83 -7.57
C PRO A 84 -36.87 -18.63 -6.53
N TYR A 85 -35.71 -18.10 -6.95
CA TYR A 85 -34.52 -17.95 -6.11
C TYR A 85 -34.32 -16.52 -5.60
N TYR A 86 -35.01 -15.55 -6.22
CA TYR A 86 -34.79 -14.11 -5.98
C TYR A 86 -35.22 -13.65 -4.57
N GLY A 87 -35.96 -14.46 -3.81
CA GLY A 87 -36.20 -14.19 -2.39
C GLY A 87 -34.90 -14.18 -1.57
N ASN A 88 -34.00 -15.11 -1.87
CA ASN A 88 -32.72 -15.27 -1.18
C ASN A 88 -31.55 -14.62 -1.90
N LEU A 89 -31.70 -14.36 -3.21
CA LEU A 89 -30.70 -13.72 -4.06
C LEU A 89 -31.16 -12.33 -4.50
N GLN A 90 -30.33 -11.31 -4.36
CA GLN A 90 -30.69 -9.95 -4.75
C GLN A 90 -29.65 -9.35 -5.70
N ILE A 91 -30.09 -8.56 -6.67
CA ILE A 91 -29.20 -7.84 -7.59
C ILE A 91 -29.19 -6.36 -7.20
N ALA A 92 -28.04 -5.85 -6.78
CA ALA A 92 -27.87 -4.43 -6.50
C ALA A 92 -27.93 -3.63 -7.82
N THR A 93 -28.82 -2.65 -7.92
CA THR A 93 -28.95 -1.71 -9.07
C THR A 93 -28.33 -0.35 -8.79
N GLU A 94 -27.96 -0.09 -7.54
CA GLU A 94 -27.29 1.11 -7.04
C GLU A 94 -26.12 0.72 -6.12
N ALA A 95 -25.29 1.70 -5.72
CA ALA A 95 -24.18 1.44 -4.81
C ALA A 95 -24.73 1.16 -3.40
N THR A 96 -24.81 -0.12 -3.03
CA THR A 96 -25.43 -0.55 -1.77
C THR A 96 -24.38 -0.71 -0.67
N PRO A 97 -24.56 -0.13 0.53
CA PRO A 97 -23.68 -0.39 1.66
C PRO A 97 -23.58 -1.89 1.97
N TRP A 98 -22.41 -2.33 2.46
CA TRP A 98 -22.25 -3.73 2.84
C TRP A 98 -23.24 -4.13 3.96
N PRO A 99 -23.87 -5.31 3.88
CA PRO A 99 -24.72 -5.87 4.94
C PRO A 99 -24.10 -5.80 6.34
N SER A 100 -24.93 -5.68 7.38
CA SER A 100 -24.46 -5.66 8.77
C SER A 100 -23.70 -6.94 9.12
N LEU A 101 -22.53 -6.79 9.71
CA LEU A 101 -21.67 -7.90 10.10
C LEU A 101 -21.74 -8.03 11.61
N HIS A 102 -22.36 -9.10 12.12
CA HIS A 102 -22.43 -9.40 13.54
C HIS A 102 -21.06 -9.87 14.08
N GLY A 103 -20.05 -8.99 14.05
CA GLY A 103 -18.67 -9.29 14.44
C GLY A 103 -17.85 -10.09 13.41
N SER A 104 -18.40 -10.32 12.21
CA SER A 104 -17.74 -11.06 11.14
C SER A 104 -16.96 -10.17 10.16
N VAL A 105 -16.09 -10.79 9.35
CA VAL A 105 -15.40 -10.11 8.24
C VAL A 105 -16.29 -10.09 6.99
N ARG A 106 -16.12 -9.06 6.16
CA ARG A 106 -16.75 -9.01 4.84
C ARG A 106 -16.22 -10.16 3.99
N ARG A 107 -17.12 -10.92 3.36
CA ARG A 107 -16.76 -12.06 2.50
C ARG A 107 -17.51 -11.99 1.18
N ALA A 108 -16.81 -12.23 0.08
CA ALA A 108 -17.41 -12.31 -1.24
C ALA A 108 -16.93 -13.56 -1.97
N SER A 109 -17.83 -14.20 -2.71
CA SER A 109 -17.47 -15.25 -3.64
C SER A 109 -17.36 -14.72 -5.06
N VAL A 110 -16.45 -15.32 -5.84
CA VAL A 110 -16.23 -15.06 -7.27
C VAL A 110 -16.36 -16.36 -8.05
N ASN A 111 -17.31 -16.39 -8.98
CA ASN A 111 -17.52 -17.50 -9.91
C ASN A 111 -16.94 -17.17 -11.30
N SER A 112 -16.33 -18.16 -11.94
CA SER A 112 -15.93 -18.10 -13.35
C SER A 112 -16.06 -19.48 -14.00
N PHE A 113 -16.89 -19.58 -15.05
CA PHE A 113 -17.18 -20.84 -15.75
C PHE A 113 -16.68 -20.74 -17.18
N GLY A 114 -15.70 -21.56 -17.54
CA GLY A 114 -15.18 -21.62 -18.91
C GLY A 114 -16.13 -22.41 -19.81
N PHE A 115 -16.27 -22.00 -21.06
CA PHE A 115 -17.12 -22.70 -22.04
C PHE A 115 -16.76 -24.19 -22.21
N GLY A 116 -15.51 -24.57 -21.95
CA GLY A 116 -15.04 -25.96 -21.95
C GLY A 116 -15.41 -26.78 -20.71
N GLY A 117 -16.20 -26.22 -19.78
CA GLY A 117 -16.69 -26.90 -18.58
C GLY A 117 -15.79 -26.78 -17.33
N ALA A 118 -14.64 -26.10 -17.45
CA ALA A 118 -13.78 -25.83 -16.29
C ALA A 118 -14.38 -24.70 -15.43
N ASN A 119 -14.68 -25.03 -14.18
CA ASN A 119 -15.32 -24.11 -13.23
C ASN A 119 -14.34 -23.69 -12.14
N SER A 120 -14.39 -22.42 -11.74
CA SER A 120 -13.63 -21.89 -10.61
C SER A 120 -14.53 -21.09 -9.68
N HIS A 121 -14.35 -21.31 -8.38
CA HIS A 121 -15.01 -20.57 -7.30
C HIS A 121 -13.94 -20.13 -6.29
N VAL A 122 -13.89 -18.84 -5.99
CA VAL A 122 -12.96 -18.27 -5.00
C VAL A 122 -13.74 -17.53 -3.94
N ILE A 123 -13.37 -17.73 -2.68
CA ILE A 123 -13.88 -16.98 -1.54
C ILE A 123 -12.81 -15.97 -1.13
N LEU A 124 -13.20 -14.69 -1.07
CA LEU A 124 -12.37 -13.58 -0.61
C LEU A 124 -12.88 -13.07 0.73
N GLU A 125 -11.97 -12.81 1.66
CA GLU A 125 -12.27 -12.25 2.97
C GLU A 125 -11.55 -10.92 3.17
N GLY A 126 -12.22 -9.98 3.82
CA GLY A 126 -11.63 -8.70 4.20
C GLY A 126 -10.55 -8.88 5.25
N TYR A 127 -9.38 -8.31 5.01
CA TYR A 127 -8.29 -8.29 5.98
C TYR A 127 -8.63 -7.37 7.16
N PRO A 128 -8.77 -7.89 8.40
CA PRO A 128 -8.91 -7.05 9.58
C PRO A 128 -7.54 -6.45 9.87
N PRO A 129 -7.37 -5.11 9.82
CA PRO A 129 -6.10 -4.52 10.20
C PRO A 129 -5.81 -4.90 11.66
N PRO A 130 -4.58 -5.36 11.99
CA PRO A 130 -4.21 -5.61 13.37
C PRO A 130 -4.49 -4.36 14.20
N SER A 131 -5.10 -4.55 15.36
CA SER A 131 -5.50 -3.47 16.25
C SER A 131 -4.29 -2.54 16.48
N TYR A 132 -4.54 -1.24 16.62
CA TYR A 132 -3.47 -0.22 16.73
C TYR A 132 -2.42 -0.54 17.82
N GLN A 133 -2.76 -1.36 18.83
CA GLN A 133 -1.83 -1.82 19.85
C GLN A 133 -0.76 -2.81 19.36
N GLU A 134 -1.05 -3.67 18.38
CA GLU A 134 -0.08 -4.61 17.80
C GLU A 134 0.93 -3.93 16.87
N ARG A 135 0.52 -2.83 16.20
CA ARG A 135 1.42 -2.05 15.34
C ARG A 135 2.56 -1.39 16.13
N LYS A 136 2.35 -1.08 17.41
CA LYS A 136 3.43 -0.61 18.32
C LYS A 136 4.45 -1.70 18.62
N HIS A 137 4.02 -2.97 18.70
CA HIS A 137 4.91 -4.11 18.94
C HIS A 137 5.80 -4.43 17.73
N CYS A 138 5.26 -4.33 16.51
CA CYS A 138 6.04 -4.59 15.29
C CYS A 138 7.11 -3.49 15.03
N ARG A 139 6.90 -2.25 15.51
CA ARG A 139 7.94 -1.21 15.49
C ARG A 139 9.03 -1.39 16.57
N ARG A 140 8.79 -2.20 17.61
CA ARG A 140 9.78 -2.47 18.68
C ARG A 140 10.75 -3.62 18.34
N THR A 141 10.41 -4.49 17.40
CA THR A 141 11.17 -5.73 17.12
C THR A 141 12.21 -5.64 16.01
N HIS A 142 12.39 -4.48 15.37
CA HIS A 142 13.65 -4.18 14.68
C HIS A 142 14.76 -3.92 15.71
N LYS A 143 15.15 -4.97 16.44
CA LYS A 143 16.49 -5.08 17.02
C LYS A 143 17.42 -5.30 15.83
N SER A 144 17.95 -4.22 15.27
CA SER A 144 19.22 -4.29 14.55
C SER A 144 20.31 -4.59 15.59
N SER A 145 20.37 -5.82 16.08
CA SER A 145 21.51 -6.30 16.84
C SER A 145 22.63 -6.54 15.85
N ILE A 146 23.47 -5.52 15.63
CA ILE A 146 24.84 -5.75 15.23
C ILE A 146 25.51 -6.35 16.47
N SER A 147 25.52 -7.68 16.56
CA SER A 147 26.36 -8.38 17.52
C SER A 147 27.79 -8.30 17.01
N ALA A 148 28.53 -7.27 17.45
CA ALA A 148 29.98 -7.31 17.38
C ALA A 148 30.42 -8.42 18.35
N ALA A 149 30.79 -9.59 17.80
CA ALA A 149 31.50 -10.62 18.54
C ALA A 149 32.86 -10.03 18.96
N SER A 150 32.98 -9.66 20.23
CA SER A 150 34.27 -9.36 20.85
C SER A 150 34.74 -10.65 21.54
N SER A 151 35.71 -11.30 20.91
CA SER A 151 36.54 -12.32 21.54
C SER A 151 37.49 -11.64 22.53
N ASN A 152 37.23 -11.76 23.82
CA ASN A 152 38.21 -11.45 24.86
C ASN A 152 39.02 -12.71 25.16
N SER A 153 40.28 -12.73 24.74
CA SER A 153 41.33 -13.53 25.37
C SER A 153 42.04 -12.68 26.41
N SER A 154 42.23 -13.29 27.58
CA SER A 154 42.72 -12.80 28.86
C SER A 154 44.18 -12.33 28.89
N SER A 155 44.46 -11.36 29.80
CA SER A 155 45.63 -11.18 30.71
C SER A 155 47.06 -11.44 30.19
N SER A 156 48.08 -10.63 30.45
CA SER A 156 48.52 -10.10 31.76
C SER A 156 49.61 -9.00 31.63
N ASP A 157 49.90 -8.35 32.77
CA ASP A 157 51.21 -7.82 33.23
C ASP A 157 51.62 -6.33 33.12
N THR A 158 51.61 -5.73 34.34
CA THR A 158 52.67 -4.92 35.02
C THR A 158 53.05 -3.49 34.59
N SER A 159 52.70 -2.55 35.49
CA SER A 159 53.46 -1.40 36.05
C SER A 159 54.41 -0.57 35.18
N HIS A 160 54.13 0.74 35.07
CA HIS A 160 54.90 1.84 35.70
C HIS A 160 54.28 3.21 35.42
N SER A 161 54.45 4.13 36.38
CA SER A 161 53.95 5.51 36.42
C SER A 161 54.46 6.40 35.29
N LEU A 162 53.67 7.41 34.88
CA LEU A 162 54.05 8.83 34.89
C LEU A 162 52.86 9.70 34.40
N SER A 163 52.77 10.89 34.99
CA SER A 163 51.77 11.93 34.77
C SER A 163 51.77 12.48 33.34
N ALA A 164 50.58 12.68 32.77
CA ALA A 164 50.29 13.79 31.86
C ALA A 164 48.78 13.95 31.73
N SER A 165 48.27 15.12 32.13
CA SER A 165 46.90 15.55 31.89
C SER A 165 46.62 15.55 30.38
N SER A 166 45.62 14.79 29.94
CA SER A 166 45.10 14.91 28.58
C SER A 166 43.63 14.49 28.51
N THR A 167 42.88 15.45 27.99
CA THR A 167 41.49 15.44 27.52
C THR A 167 41.18 14.16 26.73
N SER A 168 40.08 13.47 27.05
CA SER A 168 39.63 12.33 26.23
C SER A 168 38.11 12.21 26.12
N MET A 169 37.66 12.49 24.88
CA MET A 169 36.78 11.65 24.06
C MET A 169 35.37 11.34 24.57
N VAL A 170 34.43 12.20 24.19
CA VAL A 170 33.02 11.84 24.01
C VAL A 170 32.89 11.04 22.70
N THR A 171 32.62 9.74 22.83
CA THR A 171 32.29 8.82 21.73
C THR A 171 31.01 9.27 20.98
N PRO A 172 30.93 9.17 19.65
CA PRO A 172 29.73 9.56 18.90
C PRO A 172 28.69 8.43 18.93
N ALA A 173 28.03 8.25 20.07
CA ALA A 173 26.91 7.32 20.21
C ALA A 173 25.54 8.04 20.25
N SER A 174 25.50 9.35 20.03
CA SER A 174 24.31 10.17 20.32
C SER A 174 23.35 10.39 19.13
N SER A 175 23.71 9.99 17.90
CA SER A 175 22.89 10.33 16.73
C SER A 175 21.71 9.37 16.47
N VAL A 176 21.67 8.19 17.09
CA VAL A 176 20.60 7.20 16.87
C VAL A 176 19.54 7.21 17.98
N THR A 177 19.83 7.84 19.12
CA THR A 177 18.89 7.88 20.26
C THR A 177 17.89 9.04 20.18
N LEU A 178 18.12 10.03 19.30
CA LEU A 178 17.27 11.24 19.21
C LEU A 178 15.95 11.05 18.44
N LEU A 179 15.80 9.97 17.67
CA LEU A 179 14.57 9.68 16.91
C LEU A 179 13.47 8.98 17.74
N ARG A 180 13.66 8.77 19.05
CA ARG A 180 12.78 7.90 19.86
C ARG A 180 11.87 8.60 20.89
N ASN A 181 12.03 9.89 21.17
CA ASN A 181 11.32 10.56 22.29
C ASN A 181 10.15 11.48 21.92
N LEU A 182 9.74 11.61 20.65
CA LEU A 182 8.65 12.52 20.25
C LEU A 182 7.24 11.92 20.36
N THR A 183 6.93 11.20 21.44
CA THR A 183 5.52 10.84 21.75
C THR A 183 5.08 11.28 23.14
N SER A 184 5.87 12.13 23.81
CA SER A 184 5.40 12.93 24.93
C SER A 184 4.87 14.26 24.40
N THR A 185 3.79 14.73 25.01
CA THR A 185 2.97 15.89 24.68
C THR A 185 3.71 17.24 24.81
N ASP A 186 4.75 17.45 24.01
CA ASP A 186 5.37 18.77 23.84
C ASP A 186 5.29 19.20 22.39
N ASN A 187 4.70 20.37 22.18
CA ASN A 187 4.37 20.97 20.89
C ASN A 187 5.61 21.62 20.25
N THR A 188 6.75 20.93 20.26
CA THR A 188 7.95 21.32 19.54
C THR A 188 7.92 20.66 18.17
N ILE A 189 7.46 21.40 17.15
CA ILE A 189 7.54 20.98 15.75
C ILE A 189 9.02 20.83 15.39
N THR A 190 9.59 19.63 15.55
CA THR A 190 10.84 19.29 14.89
C THR A 190 10.54 19.17 13.40
N THR A 191 10.81 20.22 12.63
CA THR A 191 10.71 20.23 11.17
C THR A 191 11.78 19.32 10.59
N ASN A 192 11.55 18.01 10.66
CA ASN A 192 12.50 17.03 10.16
C ASN A 192 12.46 17.09 8.62
N VAL A 193 13.55 17.56 8.01
CA VAL A 193 13.68 17.59 6.55
C VAL A 193 13.94 16.17 6.07
N LEU A 194 13.06 15.64 5.23
CA LEU A 194 13.12 14.28 4.72
C LEU A 194 13.56 14.23 3.25
N PRO A 195 14.35 13.21 2.85
CA PRO A 195 14.71 13.01 1.46
C PRO A 195 13.59 12.28 0.70
N PHE A 196 13.05 12.93 -0.32
CA PHE A 196 12.12 12.33 -1.28
C PHE A 196 12.90 11.81 -2.48
N LEU A 197 12.86 10.49 -2.67
CA LEU A 197 13.67 9.79 -3.66
C LEU A 197 12.79 9.36 -4.83
N LEU A 198 13.07 9.90 -6.01
CA LEU A 198 12.42 9.51 -7.25
C LEU A 198 13.46 8.96 -8.21
N SER A 199 13.09 7.93 -8.96
CA SER A 199 13.98 7.40 -10.00
C SER A 199 13.19 6.82 -11.17
N ALA A 200 13.79 6.87 -12.35
CA ALA A 200 13.22 6.27 -13.56
C ALA A 200 14.32 5.80 -14.52
N SER A 201 13.91 5.05 -15.56
CA SER A 201 14.81 4.56 -16.61
C SER A 201 15.36 5.68 -17.50
N SER A 202 14.66 6.82 -17.61
CA SER A 202 15.06 7.99 -18.39
C SER A 202 14.68 9.29 -17.68
N GLU A 203 15.36 10.39 -18.02
CA GLU A 203 15.02 11.72 -17.49
C GLU A 203 13.61 12.16 -17.87
N LYS A 204 13.18 11.88 -19.12
CA LYS A 204 11.81 12.16 -19.57
C LYS A 204 10.76 11.47 -18.69
N THR A 205 10.98 10.19 -18.37
CA THR A 205 10.08 9.44 -17.48
C THR A 205 10.13 9.96 -16.05
N LEU A 206 11.31 10.34 -15.56
CA LEU A 206 11.47 10.92 -14.23
C LEU A 206 10.70 12.24 -14.09
N ARG A 207 10.79 13.14 -15.07
CA ARG A 207 10.04 14.41 -15.08
C ARG A 207 8.53 14.19 -15.12
N ARG A 208 8.05 13.21 -15.89
CA ARG A 208 6.62 12.82 -15.84
C ARG A 208 6.21 12.28 -14.46
N LEU A 209 7.09 11.52 -13.81
CA LEU A 209 6.85 11.02 -12.45
C LEU A 209 6.83 12.16 -11.43
N VAL A 210 7.71 13.16 -11.59
CA VAL A 210 7.72 14.39 -10.78
C VAL A 210 6.38 15.12 -10.89
N GLN A 211 5.88 15.36 -12.11
CA GLN A 211 4.55 15.97 -12.31
C GLN A 211 3.45 15.15 -11.63
N HIS A 212 3.45 13.83 -11.81
CA HIS A 212 2.47 12.95 -11.16
C HIS A 212 2.49 13.07 -9.62
N TYR A 213 3.66 13.23 -9.01
CA TYR A 213 3.75 13.41 -7.55
C TYR A 213 3.32 14.82 -7.10
N ILE A 214 3.55 15.86 -7.90
CA ILE A 214 2.97 17.20 -7.65
C ILE A 214 1.44 17.09 -7.62
N ASP A 215 0.86 16.51 -8.67
CA ASP A 215 -0.59 16.35 -8.80
C ASP A 215 -1.16 15.50 -7.66
N TYR A 216 -0.50 14.37 -7.34
CA TYR A 216 -0.92 13.47 -6.28
C TYR A 216 -0.91 14.14 -4.90
N VAL A 217 0.18 14.80 -4.52
CA VAL A 217 0.29 15.47 -3.21
C VAL A 217 -0.68 16.65 -3.13
N GLY A 218 -0.84 17.41 -4.22
CA GLY A 218 -1.80 18.51 -4.29
C GLY A 218 -3.26 18.07 -4.15
N GLN A 219 -3.63 16.91 -4.72
CA GLN A 219 -4.99 16.35 -4.61
C GLN A 219 -5.26 15.66 -3.26
N HIS A 220 -4.21 15.34 -2.49
CA HIS A 220 -4.33 14.58 -1.24
C HIS A 220 -3.61 15.29 -0.08
N PRO A 221 -4.15 16.42 0.43
CA PRO A 221 -3.52 17.23 1.47
C PRO A 221 -3.34 16.49 2.81
N HIS A 222 -4.04 15.38 3.02
CA HIS A 222 -3.92 14.53 4.23
C HIS A 222 -2.80 13.49 4.15
N VAL A 223 -2.01 13.45 3.07
CA VAL A 223 -0.89 12.52 2.96
C VAL A 223 0.17 12.85 4.01
N ASP A 224 0.51 11.85 4.83
CA ASP A 224 1.67 11.95 5.71
C ASP A 224 2.96 11.93 4.89
N VAL A 225 3.63 13.07 4.84
CA VAL A 225 4.88 13.30 4.12
C VAL A 225 6.00 12.34 4.57
N ALA A 226 6.02 11.93 5.84
CA ALA A 226 7.01 10.98 6.34
C ALA A 226 6.77 9.56 5.80
N SER A 227 5.52 9.10 5.83
CA SER A 227 5.12 7.83 5.22
C SER A 227 5.33 7.82 3.71
N LEU A 228 5.12 8.95 3.02
CA LEU A 228 5.40 9.08 1.60
C LEU A 228 6.91 8.94 1.32
N ALA A 229 7.77 9.68 2.02
CA ALA A 229 9.22 9.59 1.85
C ALA A 229 9.73 8.15 2.11
N TRP A 230 9.22 7.51 3.16
CA TRP A 230 9.54 6.10 3.46
C TRP A 230 9.10 5.15 2.34
N THR A 231 7.88 5.31 1.83
CA THR A 231 7.34 4.48 0.74
C THR A 231 8.16 4.65 -0.54
N LEU A 232 8.56 5.88 -0.86
CA LEU A 232 9.43 6.18 -2.00
C LEU A 232 10.81 5.52 -1.86
N PHE A 233 11.35 5.47 -0.64
CA PHE A 233 12.65 4.86 -0.39
C PHE A 233 12.62 3.32 -0.36
N LYS A 234 11.61 2.72 0.28
CA LYS A 234 11.57 1.27 0.55
C LYS A 234 10.72 0.46 -0.41
N ASN A 235 9.65 1.06 -0.96
CA ASN A 235 8.62 0.34 -1.72
C ASN A 235 8.62 0.76 -3.20
N ARG A 236 9.72 1.34 -3.69
CA ARG A 236 9.92 1.67 -5.09
C ARG A 236 11.26 1.15 -5.58
N SER A 237 11.30 0.69 -6.82
CA SER A 237 12.53 0.28 -7.48
C SER A 237 13.46 1.49 -7.69
N ALA A 238 14.76 1.26 -7.55
CA ALA A 238 15.78 2.27 -7.81
C ALA A 238 16.33 2.13 -9.25
N PHE A 239 16.14 3.14 -10.08
CA PHE A 239 16.61 3.19 -11.46
C PHE A 239 17.87 4.07 -11.63
N PRO A 240 18.52 4.06 -12.82
CA PRO A 240 19.75 4.83 -13.05
C PRO A 240 19.59 6.34 -13.02
N VAL A 241 18.46 6.90 -13.48
CA VAL A 241 18.19 8.35 -13.41
C VAL A 241 17.47 8.64 -12.11
N ARG A 242 18.07 9.45 -11.23
CA ARG A 242 17.64 9.65 -9.84
C ARG A 242 17.52 11.12 -9.50
N LEU A 243 16.56 11.43 -8.66
CA LEU A 243 16.33 12.73 -8.06
C LEU A 243 16.12 12.54 -6.56
N ALA A 244 16.80 13.36 -5.76
CA ALA A 244 16.59 13.45 -4.33
C ALA A 244 16.23 14.89 -3.99
N VAL A 245 15.06 15.09 -3.37
CA VAL A 245 14.57 16.41 -2.98
C VAL A 245 14.36 16.45 -1.46
N PRO A 246 14.99 17.39 -0.74
CA PRO A 246 14.72 17.59 0.68
C PRO A 246 13.42 18.39 0.85
N ALA A 247 12.51 17.91 1.69
CA ALA A 247 11.33 18.67 2.09
C ALA A 247 10.86 18.29 3.49
N SER A 248 10.30 19.25 4.23
CA SER A 248 9.70 19.04 5.56
C SER A 248 8.16 19.07 5.54
N THR A 249 7.56 19.67 4.50
CA THR A 249 6.09 19.76 4.34
C THR A 249 5.68 19.40 2.91
N ALA A 250 4.38 19.19 2.70
CA ALA A 250 3.82 18.88 1.38
C ALA A 250 4.00 20.06 0.40
N GLU A 251 3.81 21.29 0.89
CA GLU A 251 3.97 22.51 0.12
C GLU A 251 5.44 22.72 -0.28
N ALA A 252 6.37 22.50 0.65
CA ALA A 252 7.80 22.56 0.38
C ALA A 252 8.23 21.49 -0.63
N LEU A 253 7.64 20.30 -0.56
CA LEU A 253 7.88 19.23 -1.54
C LEU A 253 7.39 19.63 -2.93
N ILE A 254 6.15 20.11 -3.04
CA ILE A 254 5.59 20.56 -4.32
C ILE A 254 6.46 21.66 -4.93
N ALA A 255 6.78 22.70 -4.17
CA ALA A 255 7.60 23.82 -4.63
C ALA A 255 8.98 23.36 -5.12
N ALA A 256 9.62 22.43 -4.40
CA ALA A 256 10.91 21.88 -4.80
C ALA A 256 10.81 21.02 -6.07
N LEU A 257 9.74 20.23 -6.23
CA LEU A 257 9.48 19.44 -7.44
C LEU A 257 9.16 20.32 -8.66
N GLU A 258 8.39 21.40 -8.49
CA GLU A 258 8.13 22.41 -9.53
C GLU A 258 9.43 23.10 -9.97
N GLY A 259 10.31 23.41 -9.01
CA GLY A 259 11.66 23.89 -9.28
C GLY A 259 12.43 22.97 -10.24
N ILE A 260 12.34 21.66 -10.06
CA ILE A 260 12.97 20.68 -10.97
C ILE A 260 12.31 20.68 -12.35
N LEU A 261 10.99 20.83 -12.45
CA LEU A 261 10.30 20.88 -13.75
C LEU A 261 10.63 22.13 -14.56
N SER A 262 10.87 23.26 -13.90
CA SER A 262 11.27 24.51 -14.57
C SER A 262 12.66 24.48 -15.19
N GLN A 263 13.53 23.55 -14.76
CA GLN A 263 14.88 23.38 -15.31
C GLN A 263 14.85 22.72 -16.68
N GLN A 264 15.71 23.18 -17.60
CA GLN A 264 15.89 22.55 -18.91
C GLN A 264 16.46 21.14 -18.78
N VAL A 265 16.15 20.29 -19.75
CA VAL A 265 16.71 18.92 -19.82
C VAL A 265 18.22 19.02 -20.00
N GLY A 266 18.98 18.28 -19.20
CA GLY A 266 20.44 18.32 -19.22
C GLY A 266 21.07 19.59 -18.62
N ASP A 267 20.29 20.39 -17.87
CA ASP A 267 20.85 21.51 -17.10
C ASP A 267 21.94 20.99 -16.14
N PRO A 268 23.20 21.48 -16.25
CA PRO A 268 24.29 21.05 -15.37
C PRO A 268 24.07 21.39 -13.89
N LYS A 269 23.14 22.31 -13.57
CA LYS A 269 22.72 22.62 -12.20
C LYS A 269 21.57 21.74 -11.72
N SER A 270 21.05 20.83 -12.55
CA SER A 270 19.97 19.97 -12.15
C SER A 270 20.40 18.98 -11.08
N SER A 271 19.53 18.78 -10.08
CA SER A 271 19.70 17.73 -9.07
C SER A 271 19.42 16.33 -9.61
N ILE A 272 19.01 16.21 -10.88
CA ILE A 272 18.84 14.94 -11.56
C ILE A 272 20.22 14.37 -11.87
N THR A 273 20.50 13.20 -11.31
CA THR A 273 21.78 12.51 -11.50
C THR A 273 21.56 11.18 -12.21
N ARG A 274 22.54 10.79 -13.02
CA ARG A 274 22.60 9.44 -13.59
C ARG A 274 23.65 8.65 -12.83
N THR A 275 23.23 7.58 -12.15
CA THR A 275 24.15 6.70 -11.42
C THR A 275 24.73 5.63 -12.34
N THR A 276 25.96 5.21 -12.04
CA THR A 276 26.59 4.03 -12.62
C THR A 276 26.45 2.85 -11.66
N ALA A 277 26.51 1.62 -12.18
CA ALA A 277 26.19 0.41 -11.41
C ALA A 277 27.12 0.10 -10.22
N GLN A 278 28.26 0.80 -10.09
CA GLN A 278 29.28 0.49 -9.10
C GLN A 278 29.13 1.37 -7.84
N PRO A 279 29.06 0.77 -6.64
CA PRO A 279 29.06 1.52 -5.39
C PRO A 279 30.37 2.30 -5.25
N ARG A 280 30.27 3.61 -5.01
CA ARG A 280 31.44 4.46 -4.81
C ARG A 280 32.00 4.26 -3.41
N ARG A 281 33.33 4.27 -3.28
CA ARG A 281 33.99 4.32 -1.96
C ARG A 281 33.70 5.66 -1.30
N LEU A 282 33.36 5.64 -0.02
CA LEU A 282 33.11 6.83 0.78
C LEU A 282 34.39 7.22 1.53
N VAL A 283 34.73 8.50 1.51
CA VAL A 283 35.82 9.07 2.32
C VAL A 283 35.21 10.16 3.21
N GLY A 284 35.33 10.00 4.52
CA GLY A 284 34.94 11.03 5.48
C GLY A 284 36.00 12.12 5.56
N ILE A 285 35.60 13.37 5.31
CA ILE A 285 36.49 14.54 5.39
C ILE A 285 36.08 15.34 6.63
N PHE A 286 37.04 15.63 7.50
CA PHE A 286 36.83 16.41 8.72
C PHE A 286 37.39 17.81 8.52
N THR A 287 36.54 18.82 8.69
CA THR A 287 36.95 20.22 8.54
C THR A 287 37.82 20.64 9.72
N GLY A 288 38.88 21.40 9.44
CA GLY A 288 39.71 22.03 10.47
C GLY A 288 39.06 23.28 11.08
N GLN A 289 39.84 23.97 11.92
CA GLN A 289 39.45 25.26 12.51
C GLN A 289 39.32 26.35 11.41
N GLY A 290 38.28 27.19 11.48
CA GLY A 290 38.02 28.27 10.51
C GLY A 290 36.78 28.07 9.62
N ALA A 291 36.13 26.90 9.66
CA ALA A 291 34.91 26.57 8.91
C ALA A 291 33.61 26.71 9.73
N GLN A 292 33.70 27.25 10.95
CA GLN A 292 32.52 27.54 11.77
C GLN A 292 31.67 28.66 11.15
N TRP A 293 30.34 28.54 11.27
CA TRP A 293 29.33 29.53 10.85
C TRP A 293 28.62 30.15 12.04
#